data_AF-A0A849R1D1-F1
#
_entry.id   AF-A0A849R1D1-F1
#
_cell.length_a   1.000
_cell.length_b   1.000
_cell.length_c   1.000
_cell.angle_alpha   90.00
_cell.angle_beta   90.00
_cell.angle_gamma   90.00
#
_symmetry.space_group_name_H-M   'P 1'
#
loop_
_entity.id
_entity.type
_entity.pdbx_description
1 polymer ?
#
loop_
_entity_poly.entity_id
_entity_poly.type
_entity_poly.pdbx_seq_one_letter_code
_entity_poly.pdbx_strand_id
1 'polypeptide(L)'
;TGYEVYLQGLPIYKSHSYRSDEHVIHLDSSRFYARLPDRDKLIDQSEAVLLILGALQSEAEKCLKLFKKTLSAQDFVNYFETLKHWDLLSLLNDVDAVPTEAITVITSYPVCSNEAYGNFEEHPGKPVSRSAIENRQVEVVDIDDDIQYDGAARYMFAWMRDSLVYQGNLDEGHWINLYVRTLSKEEVTVEHVNESHYAHFEGSWVYVGVTFCDAYRIKIGIDVVEINNHAFFEGLDNGNVVIMPKGGLSDAVIEQVATFKSEYDEYQESTHDDDCGKFFSFLVANTAKDPADAVRQLLPEFTGCPSLFGKSFVVTIDDVGKVASTTAV
;
A
#
# COMPACT_ATOMS: atom_id res chain seq x y z
N THR A 1 18.77 0.52 17.41
CA THR A 1 18.57 0.78 18.85
C THR A 1 19.62 1.77 19.31
N GLY A 2 19.29 2.65 20.26
CA GLY A 2 20.29 3.57 20.81
C GLY A 2 21.21 2.85 21.78
N TYR A 3 22.46 3.29 21.90
CA TYR A 3 23.36 2.83 22.94
C TYR A 3 24.39 3.90 23.32
N GLU A 4 24.71 3.92 24.61
CA GLU A 4 25.75 4.74 25.21
C GLU A 4 26.87 3.85 25.73
N VAL A 5 28.10 4.27 25.45
CA VAL A 5 29.30 3.50 25.74
C VAL A 5 30.13 4.24 26.76
N TYR A 6 30.44 3.55 27.85
CA TYR A 6 31.19 4.06 28.98
C TYR A 6 32.52 3.32 29.13
N LEU A 7 33.61 4.07 29.37
CA LEU A 7 34.91 3.52 29.75
C LEU A 7 35.32 4.13 31.09
N GLN A 8 35.56 3.30 32.10
CA GLN A 8 35.91 3.76 33.47
C GLN A 8 34.88 4.76 34.05
N GLY A 9 33.60 4.61 33.68
CA GLY A 9 32.52 5.49 34.14
C GLY A 9 32.38 6.81 33.38
N LEU A 10 33.22 7.08 32.38
CA LEU A 10 33.09 8.25 31.50
C LEU A 10 32.35 7.88 30.21
N PRO A 11 31.41 8.71 29.73
CA PRO A 11 30.78 8.51 28.43
C PRO A 11 31.80 8.80 27.31
N ILE A 12 32.03 7.83 26.42
CA ILE A 12 33.04 7.90 25.35
C ILE A 12 32.39 7.85 23.96
N TYR A 13 31.20 7.28 23.85
CA TYR A 13 30.49 7.20 22.58
C TYR A 13 28.99 7.10 22.81
N LYS A 14 28.23 7.75 21.92
CA LYS A 14 26.78 7.64 21.85
C LYS A 14 26.40 7.37 20.41
N SER A 15 25.63 6.31 20.18
CA SER A 15 25.04 6.05 18.86
C SER A 15 24.00 7.13 18.57
N HIS A 16 23.93 7.61 17.34
CA HIS A 16 22.84 8.49 16.92
C HIS A 16 21.57 7.65 16.77
N SER A 17 20.71 7.67 17.80
CA SER A 17 19.39 7.05 17.78
C SER A 17 18.38 8.05 18.33
N TYR A 18 17.29 8.23 17.61
CA TYR A 18 16.16 9.08 18.03
C TYR A 18 15.15 8.32 18.91
N ARG A 19 15.42 7.06 19.26
CA ARG A 19 14.56 6.24 20.14
C ARG A 19 15.00 6.35 21.60
N SER A 20 14.03 6.37 22.52
CA SER A 20 14.22 6.56 23.98
C SER A 20 14.96 5.41 24.68
N ASP A 21 15.02 4.24 24.05
CA ASP A 21 15.55 3.03 24.68
C ASP A 21 17.02 2.87 24.29
N GLU A 22 17.90 3.33 25.19
CA GLU A 22 19.35 3.28 25.01
C GLU A 22 19.97 2.15 25.85
N HIS A 23 20.74 1.28 25.20
CA HIS A 23 21.55 0.29 25.91
C HIS A 23 22.78 0.96 26.53
N VAL A 24 23.05 0.71 27.80
CA VAL A 24 24.27 1.17 28.47
C VAL A 24 25.34 0.08 28.40
N ILE A 25 26.48 0.41 27.80
CA ILE A 25 27.58 -0.53 27.54
C ILE A 25 28.81 -0.08 28.31
N HIS A 26 29.26 -0.90 29.26
CA HIS A 26 30.51 -0.68 29.97
C HIS A 26 31.66 -1.44 29.32
N LEU A 27 32.66 -0.70 28.83
CA LEU A 27 33.85 -1.27 28.21
C LEU A 27 34.86 -1.73 29.25
N ASP A 28 35.49 -2.86 28.95
CA ASP A 28 36.63 -3.39 29.70
C ASP A 28 37.86 -2.52 29.47
N SER A 29 38.32 -1.86 30.54
CA SER A 29 39.48 -0.95 30.50
C SER A 29 40.83 -1.65 30.26
N SER A 30 40.86 -2.98 30.24
CA SER A 30 42.04 -3.74 29.81
C SER A 30 42.11 -3.93 28.29
N ARG A 31 41.00 -3.69 27.57
CA ARG A 31 40.85 -3.95 26.14
C ARG A 31 40.57 -2.70 25.31
N PHE A 32 39.95 -1.69 25.91
CA PHE A 32 39.61 -0.43 25.26
C PHE A 32 40.31 0.74 25.94
N TYR A 33 40.77 1.69 25.14
CA TYR A 33 41.51 2.86 25.59
C TYR A 33 40.87 4.13 25.05
N ALA A 34 40.79 5.16 25.87
CA ALA A 34 40.33 6.49 25.44
C ALA A 34 41.51 7.37 25.01
N ARG A 35 41.27 8.28 24.07
CA ARG A 35 42.23 9.27 23.60
C ARG A 35 42.50 10.29 24.71
N LEU A 36 43.77 10.41 25.12
CA LEU A 36 44.20 11.42 26.10
C LEU A 36 44.41 12.79 25.42
N PRO A 37 44.25 13.91 26.14
CA PRO A 37 43.96 14.01 27.58
C PRO A 37 42.47 13.95 27.95
N ASP A 38 41.58 14.34 27.02
CA ASP A 38 40.15 14.60 27.33
C ASP A 38 39.33 13.33 27.57
N ARG A 39 39.78 12.17 27.04
CA ARG A 39 39.11 10.87 27.15
C ARG A 39 37.67 10.90 26.65
N ASP A 40 37.38 11.71 25.65
CA ASP A 40 36.05 11.87 25.05
C ASP A 40 35.77 10.87 23.92
N LYS A 41 36.81 10.18 23.42
CA LYS A 41 36.73 9.23 22.30
C LYS A 41 37.60 8.00 22.51
N LEU A 42 37.22 6.87 21.90
CA LEU A 42 38.03 5.66 21.86
C LEU A 42 39.22 5.82 20.89
N ILE A 43 40.35 5.19 21.22
CA ILE A 43 41.42 4.92 20.24
C ILE A 43 40.85 3.95 19.19
N ASP A 44 41.13 4.21 17.91
CA ASP A 44 40.60 3.45 16.78
C ASP A 44 39.07 3.27 16.87
N GLN A 45 38.36 4.36 17.16
CA GLN A 45 36.92 4.39 17.47
C GLN A 45 36.07 3.56 16.49
N SER A 46 36.36 3.60 15.19
CA SER A 46 35.63 2.83 14.18
C SER A 46 35.76 1.31 14.41
N GLU A 47 36.96 0.81 14.69
CA GLU A 47 37.19 -0.61 14.98
C GLU A 47 36.57 -1.01 16.32
N ALA A 48 36.71 -0.15 17.33
CA ALA A 48 36.09 -0.38 18.63
C ALA A 48 34.56 -0.45 18.55
N VAL A 49 33.93 0.43 17.76
CA VAL A 49 32.48 0.41 17.51
C VAL A 49 32.06 -0.88 16.80
N LEU A 50 32.82 -1.34 15.79
CA LEU A 50 32.56 -2.63 15.13
C LEU A 50 32.63 -3.81 16.10
N LEU A 51 33.62 -3.82 17.00
CA LEU A 51 33.74 -4.85 18.04
C LEU A 51 32.57 -4.84 19.01
N ILE A 52 32.11 -3.65 19.42
CA ILE A 52 30.95 -3.50 20.30
C ILE A 52 29.69 -4.01 19.60
N LEU A 53 29.45 -3.59 18.35
CA LEU A 53 28.29 -4.03 17.56
C LEU A 53 28.28 -5.56 17.37
N GLY A 54 29.43 -6.15 17.03
CA GLY A 54 29.54 -7.61 16.91
C GLY A 54 29.27 -8.36 18.23
N ALA A 55 29.69 -7.79 19.37
CA ALA A 55 29.37 -8.36 20.68
C ALA A 55 27.88 -8.24 21.01
N LEU A 56 27.24 -7.09 20.74
CA LEU A 56 25.80 -6.91 20.93
C LEU A 56 24.98 -7.86 20.04
N GLN A 57 25.35 -7.97 18.76
CA GLN A 57 24.70 -8.90 17.82
C GLN A 57 24.84 -10.35 18.31
N SER A 58 26.03 -10.74 18.77
CA SER A 58 26.28 -12.09 19.32
C SER A 58 25.43 -12.39 20.56
N GLU A 59 25.28 -11.42 21.47
CA GLU A 59 24.41 -11.58 22.66
C GLU A 59 22.92 -11.58 22.28
N ALA A 60 22.51 -10.71 21.36
CA ALA A 60 21.15 -10.70 20.81
C ALA A 60 20.81 -12.05 20.16
N GLU A 61 21.72 -12.60 19.35
CA GLU A 61 21.56 -13.91 18.73
C GLU A 61 21.40 -15.03 19.77
N LYS A 62 22.20 -15.03 20.85
CA LYS A 62 22.06 -16.02 21.95
C LYS A 62 20.68 -15.92 22.60
N CYS A 63 20.22 -14.71 22.91
CA CYS A 63 18.90 -14.47 23.50
C CYS A 63 17.77 -14.92 22.55
N LEU A 64 17.84 -14.55 21.26
CA LEU A 64 16.83 -14.91 20.26
C LEU A 64 16.80 -16.41 20.00
N LYS A 65 17.97 -17.09 19.97
CA LYS A 65 18.05 -18.56 19.90
C LYS A 65 17.43 -19.24 21.12
N LEU A 66 17.53 -18.64 22.31
CA LEU A 66 16.85 -19.15 23.50
C LEU A 66 15.34 -18.97 23.36
N PHE A 67 14.86 -17.79 22.97
CA PHE A 67 13.44 -17.51 22.76
C PHE A 67 12.82 -18.44 21.72
N LYS A 68 13.52 -18.67 20.60
CA LYS A 68 13.09 -19.62 19.56
C LYS A 68 12.85 -21.03 20.10
N LYS A 69 13.61 -21.48 21.09
CA LYS A 69 13.46 -22.82 21.70
C LYS A 69 12.31 -22.89 22.70
N THR A 70 11.94 -21.76 23.31
CA THR A 70 10.97 -21.71 24.41
C THR A 70 9.59 -21.24 23.97
N LEU A 71 9.51 -20.39 22.96
CA LEU A 71 8.29 -19.80 22.45
C LEU A 71 7.66 -20.66 21.35
N SER A 72 6.36 -20.46 21.13
CA SER A 72 5.71 -21.01 19.94
C SER A 72 6.23 -20.31 18.67
N ALA A 73 6.07 -20.93 17.50
CA ALA A 73 6.40 -20.27 16.22
C ALA A 73 5.65 -18.94 16.06
N GLN A 74 4.38 -18.90 16.46
CA GLN A 74 3.52 -17.71 16.40
C GLN A 74 3.99 -16.58 17.32
N ASP A 75 4.56 -16.92 18.48
CA ASP A 75 5.09 -15.90 19.40
C ASP A 75 6.50 -15.44 19.00
N PHE A 76 7.32 -16.36 18.45
CA PHE A 76 8.71 -16.05 18.09
C PHE A 76 8.80 -15.10 16.89
N VAL A 77 7.92 -15.23 15.91
CA VAL A 77 7.89 -14.34 14.73
C VAL A 77 7.59 -12.88 15.07
N ASN A 78 6.97 -12.59 16.22
CA ASN A 78 6.76 -11.20 16.68
C ASN A 78 8.07 -10.46 17.00
N TYR A 79 9.20 -11.17 17.04
CA TYR A 79 10.54 -10.57 17.15
C TYR A 79 11.12 -10.17 15.78
N PHE A 80 10.34 -10.19 14.70
CA PHE A 80 10.78 -9.92 13.34
C PHE A 80 11.58 -8.62 13.20
N GLU A 81 11.06 -7.49 13.70
CA GLU A 81 11.77 -6.21 13.64
C GLU A 81 13.10 -6.23 14.40
N THR A 82 13.18 -7.00 15.49
CA THR A 82 14.43 -7.18 16.24
C THR A 82 15.41 -8.06 15.45
N LEU A 83 14.93 -9.15 14.86
CA LEU A 83 15.72 -10.05 14.01
C LEU A 83 16.27 -9.31 12.79
N LYS A 84 15.43 -8.49 12.13
CA LYS A 84 15.82 -7.62 11.02
C LYS A 84 16.87 -6.60 11.45
N HIS A 85 16.67 -5.95 12.58
CA HIS A 85 17.60 -4.94 13.09
C HIS A 85 19.02 -5.49 13.34
N TRP A 86 19.11 -6.73 13.81
CA TRP A 86 20.39 -7.39 14.12
C TRP A 86 20.94 -8.26 12.99
N ASP A 87 20.33 -8.24 11.80
CA ASP A 87 20.73 -9.10 10.66
C ASP A 87 20.71 -10.60 11.00
N LEU A 88 19.64 -11.03 11.68
CA LEU A 88 19.44 -12.41 12.18
C LEU A 88 18.18 -13.05 11.59
N LEU A 89 17.69 -12.57 10.44
CA LEU A 89 16.48 -13.08 9.79
C LEU A 89 16.58 -14.57 9.43
N SER A 90 17.78 -15.09 9.18
CA SER A 90 18.02 -16.52 8.96
C SER A 90 17.54 -17.42 10.10
N LEU A 91 17.35 -16.90 11.32
CA LEU A 91 16.75 -17.64 12.42
C LEU A 91 15.26 -17.95 12.21
N LEU A 92 14.60 -17.32 11.24
CA LEU A 92 13.21 -17.57 10.86
C LEU A 92 13.07 -18.68 9.79
N ASN A 93 14.16 -19.10 9.14
CA ASN A 93 14.12 -19.98 7.96
C ASN A 93 13.48 -21.36 8.17
N ASP A 94 13.38 -21.81 9.41
CA ASP A 94 12.80 -23.08 9.87
C ASP A 94 11.63 -22.88 10.85
N VAL A 95 11.13 -21.65 10.99
CA VAL A 95 10.00 -21.33 11.89
C VAL A 95 8.69 -21.48 11.12
N ASP A 96 7.77 -22.30 11.61
CA ASP A 96 6.51 -22.64 10.93
C ASP A 96 5.44 -21.53 10.97
N ALA A 97 5.85 -20.27 10.91
CA ALA A 97 4.99 -19.10 10.84
C ALA A 97 5.70 -17.97 10.07
N VAL A 98 4.91 -17.14 9.40
CA VAL A 98 5.34 -15.92 8.70
C VAL A 98 4.98 -14.73 9.59
N PRO A 99 5.93 -13.83 9.91
CA PRO A 99 5.66 -12.59 10.65
C PRO A 99 4.60 -11.73 9.96
N THR A 100 3.78 -11.03 10.74
CA THR A 100 2.75 -10.13 10.21
C THR A 100 3.33 -8.98 9.39
N GLU A 101 4.53 -8.52 9.72
CA GLU A 101 5.24 -7.42 9.10
C GLU A 101 5.88 -7.80 7.76
N ALA A 102 5.92 -9.09 7.44
CA ALA A 102 6.46 -9.60 6.18
C ALA A 102 5.41 -9.72 5.06
N ILE A 103 4.14 -9.53 5.40
CA ILE A 103 3.00 -9.72 4.51
C ILE A 103 1.93 -8.68 4.79
N THR A 104 1.10 -8.42 3.79
CA THR A 104 -0.07 -7.53 3.91
C THR A 104 -1.30 -8.17 3.27
N VAL A 105 -2.46 -7.65 3.64
CA VAL A 105 -3.77 -7.94 3.06
C VAL A 105 -4.26 -6.67 2.39
N ILE A 106 -4.80 -6.76 1.18
CA ILE A 106 -5.49 -5.64 0.54
C ILE A 106 -6.87 -5.50 1.19
N THR A 107 -7.10 -4.42 1.95
CA THR A 107 -8.32 -4.19 2.73
C THR A 107 -9.25 -3.16 2.09
N SER A 108 -8.73 -2.32 1.20
CA SER A 108 -9.51 -1.32 0.46
C SER A 108 -9.04 -1.21 -0.99
N TYR A 109 -9.64 -0.28 -1.73
CA TYR A 109 -9.39 -0.09 -3.16
C TYR A 109 -7.92 0.31 -3.41
N PRO A 110 -7.18 -0.37 -4.30
CA PRO A 110 -5.79 -0.03 -4.61
C PRO A 110 -5.66 1.39 -5.18
N VAL A 111 -4.66 2.13 -4.73
CA VAL A 111 -4.38 3.54 -5.11
C VAL A 111 -2.91 3.71 -5.45
N CYS A 112 -2.57 4.68 -6.32
CA CYS A 112 -1.19 4.86 -6.79
C CYS A 112 -0.27 5.53 -5.76
N SER A 113 -0.82 6.11 -4.68
CA SER A 113 -0.03 6.75 -3.63
C SER A 113 -0.66 6.57 -2.25
N ASN A 114 -0.04 5.72 -1.45
CA ASN A 114 -0.42 5.54 -0.04
C ASN A 114 -0.24 6.82 0.79
N GLU A 115 0.68 7.70 0.39
CA GLU A 115 0.92 8.97 1.07
C GLU A 115 -0.23 9.96 0.82
N ALA A 116 -0.79 9.97 -0.39
CA ALA A 116 -1.87 10.88 -0.76
C ALA A 116 -3.25 10.38 -0.29
N TYR A 117 -3.52 9.08 -0.46
CA TYR A 117 -4.86 8.51 -0.32
C TYR A 117 -5.02 7.58 0.89
N GLY A 118 -3.94 7.38 1.65
CA GLY A 118 -3.90 6.40 2.72
C GLY A 118 -3.56 5.00 2.22
N ASN A 119 -3.25 4.12 3.18
CA ASN A 119 -2.83 2.76 2.85
C ASN A 119 -4.04 1.88 2.55
N PHE A 120 -4.03 1.18 1.41
CA PHE A 120 -5.03 0.17 1.06
C PHE A 120 -4.65 -1.24 1.52
N GLU A 121 -3.47 -1.38 2.11
CA GLU A 121 -2.95 -2.61 2.67
C GLU A 121 -2.82 -2.53 4.19
N GLU A 122 -3.08 -3.64 4.87
CA GLU A 122 -2.87 -3.79 6.32
C GLU A 122 -2.11 -5.07 6.64
N HIS A 123 -1.38 -5.08 7.75
CA HIS A 123 -0.82 -6.32 8.27
C HIS A 123 -1.95 -7.22 8.81
N PRO A 124 -1.88 -8.53 8.56
CA PRO A 124 -2.87 -9.45 9.13
C PRO A 124 -2.81 -9.41 10.67
N GLY A 125 -3.96 -9.57 11.32
CA GLY A 125 -4.04 -9.49 12.80
C GLY A 125 -3.32 -10.61 13.56
N LYS A 126 -2.76 -11.60 12.86
CA LYS A 126 -1.95 -12.68 13.44
C LYS A 126 -0.95 -13.22 12.42
N PRO A 127 0.17 -13.80 12.87
CA PRO A 127 1.11 -14.45 11.98
C PRO A 127 0.48 -15.61 11.21
N VAL A 128 0.92 -15.82 9.96
CA VAL A 128 0.35 -16.84 9.07
C VAL A 128 1.11 -18.14 9.24
N SER A 129 0.41 -19.25 9.52
CA SER A 129 1.07 -20.54 9.71
C SER A 129 1.59 -21.10 8.39
N ARG A 130 2.73 -21.79 8.45
CA ARG A 130 3.26 -22.53 7.29
C ARG A 130 2.24 -23.48 6.68
N SER A 131 1.53 -24.21 7.52
CA SER A 131 0.48 -25.15 7.09
C SER A 131 -0.64 -24.49 6.28
N ALA A 132 -1.00 -23.23 6.55
CA ALA A 132 -2.05 -22.54 5.80
C ALA A 132 -1.61 -22.27 4.35
N ILE A 133 -0.34 -21.91 4.17
CA ILE A 133 0.27 -21.66 2.85
C ILE A 133 0.50 -22.97 2.10
N GLU A 134 1.13 -23.96 2.75
CA GLU A 134 1.46 -25.25 2.10
C GLU A 134 0.22 -26.02 1.65
N ASN A 135 -0.87 -25.96 2.44
CA ASN A 135 -2.14 -26.59 2.11
C ASN A 135 -3.03 -25.72 1.20
N ARG A 136 -2.52 -24.60 0.67
CA ARG A 136 -3.25 -23.66 -0.22
C ARG A 136 -4.55 -23.13 0.38
N GLN A 137 -4.60 -22.98 1.71
CA GLN A 137 -5.70 -22.29 2.38
C GLN A 137 -5.58 -20.77 2.21
N VAL A 138 -4.35 -20.28 2.03
CA VAL A 138 -4.03 -18.88 1.76
C VAL A 138 -3.00 -18.83 0.63
N GLU A 139 -3.23 -17.98 -0.36
CA GLU A 139 -2.28 -17.69 -1.44
C GLU A 139 -1.39 -16.51 -1.02
N VAL A 140 -0.09 -16.61 -1.30
CA VAL A 140 0.87 -15.52 -1.10
C VAL A 140 1.43 -15.13 -2.45
N VAL A 141 1.30 -13.86 -2.78
CA VAL A 141 1.74 -13.27 -4.04
C VAL A 141 2.79 -12.20 -3.80
N ASP A 142 3.58 -11.94 -4.82
CA ASP A 142 4.54 -10.85 -4.88
C ASP A 142 4.18 -9.97 -6.07
N ILE A 143 4.08 -8.66 -5.82
CA ILE A 143 3.65 -7.64 -6.75
C ILE A 143 4.64 -6.47 -6.61
N ASP A 144 5.32 -6.13 -7.69
CA ASP A 144 6.26 -5.01 -7.79
C ASP A 144 5.80 -3.95 -8.81
N ASP A 145 4.52 -4.03 -9.22
CA ASP A 145 3.87 -3.08 -10.13
C ASP A 145 3.76 -1.68 -9.49
N ASP A 146 4.11 -0.63 -10.22
CA ASP A 146 3.71 0.73 -9.91
C ASP A 146 2.32 0.98 -10.51
N ILE A 147 1.29 1.14 -9.67
CA ILE A 147 -0.10 1.27 -10.12
C ILE A 147 -0.29 2.39 -11.15
N GLN A 148 0.48 3.49 -11.06
CA GLN A 148 0.35 4.59 -12.01
C GLN A 148 0.89 4.21 -13.40
N TYR A 149 1.98 3.45 -13.47
CA TYR A 149 2.64 3.12 -14.73
C TYR A 149 2.20 1.75 -15.27
N ASP A 150 2.26 0.72 -14.44
CA ASP A 150 1.96 -0.68 -14.76
C ASP A 150 0.46 -1.01 -14.67
N GLY A 151 -0.30 -0.21 -13.92
CA GLY A 151 -1.72 -0.41 -13.71
C GLY A 151 -2.09 -1.24 -12.48
N ALA A 152 -3.38 -1.26 -12.14
CA ALA A 152 -3.87 -1.90 -10.93
C ALA A 152 -4.28 -3.38 -11.12
N ALA A 153 -4.10 -3.97 -12.32
CA ALA A 153 -4.67 -5.28 -12.63
C ALA A 153 -4.22 -6.40 -11.67
N ARG A 154 -2.93 -6.45 -11.30
CA ARG A 154 -2.41 -7.48 -10.37
C ARG A 154 -2.89 -7.27 -8.94
N TYR A 155 -2.99 -6.02 -8.50
CA TYR A 155 -3.57 -5.69 -7.19
C TYR A 155 -5.05 -6.05 -7.13
N MET A 156 -5.84 -5.72 -8.16
CA MET A 156 -7.24 -6.11 -8.26
C MET A 156 -7.41 -7.64 -8.28
N PHE A 157 -6.54 -8.35 -9.00
CA PHE A 157 -6.53 -9.81 -9.03
C PHE A 157 -6.28 -10.41 -7.63
N ALA A 158 -5.24 -9.94 -6.94
CA ALA A 158 -4.89 -10.40 -5.60
C ALA A 158 -5.99 -10.08 -4.58
N TRP A 159 -6.58 -8.89 -4.68
CA TRP A 159 -7.66 -8.45 -3.79
C TRP A 159 -8.91 -9.31 -3.92
N MET A 160 -9.36 -9.59 -5.16
CA MET A 160 -10.54 -10.43 -5.41
C MET A 160 -10.35 -11.90 -5.01
N ARG A 161 -9.12 -12.33 -4.72
CA ARG A 161 -8.79 -13.70 -4.30
C ARG A 161 -8.43 -13.80 -2.82
N ASP A 162 -8.51 -12.70 -2.07
CA ASP A 162 -8.02 -12.62 -0.69
C ASP A 162 -6.56 -13.09 -0.55
N SER A 163 -5.73 -12.85 -1.57
CA SER A 163 -4.31 -13.19 -1.56
C SER A 163 -3.55 -12.26 -0.60
N LEU A 164 -2.52 -12.80 0.05
CA LEU A 164 -1.57 -12.00 0.83
C LEU A 164 -0.45 -11.46 -0.06
N VAL A 165 -0.09 -10.20 0.12
CA VAL A 165 1.02 -9.58 -0.61
C VAL A 165 2.29 -9.68 0.22
N TYR A 166 3.34 -10.29 -0.34
CA TYR A 166 4.64 -10.47 0.29
C TYR A 166 5.51 -9.23 0.11
N GLN A 167 6.14 -8.78 1.21
CA GLN A 167 6.90 -7.53 1.25
C GLN A 167 8.41 -7.71 0.95
N GLY A 168 8.84 -8.91 0.56
CA GLY A 168 10.23 -9.16 0.14
C GLY A 168 11.29 -9.01 1.25
N ASN A 169 10.90 -9.04 2.52
CA ASN A 169 11.74 -8.60 3.64
C ASN A 169 12.22 -9.72 4.59
N LEU A 170 12.08 -10.99 4.19
CA LEU A 170 12.65 -12.16 4.89
C LEU A 170 13.96 -12.60 4.25
N ASP A 171 14.70 -13.45 4.97
CA ASP A 171 15.96 -14.04 4.49
C ASP A 171 15.76 -14.87 3.20
N GLU A 172 16.78 -14.91 2.34
CA GLU A 172 16.73 -15.65 1.07
C GLU A 172 16.47 -17.15 1.27
N GLY A 173 16.94 -17.72 2.38
CA GLY A 173 16.75 -19.12 2.76
C GLY A 173 15.40 -19.40 3.42
N HIS A 174 14.52 -18.40 3.57
CA HIS A 174 13.22 -18.59 4.21
C HIS A 174 12.31 -19.48 3.37
N TRP A 175 11.65 -20.46 4.01
CA TRP A 175 10.82 -21.46 3.32
C TRP A 175 9.65 -20.86 2.52
N ILE A 176 9.16 -19.66 2.89
CA ILE A 176 8.05 -18.99 2.20
C ILE A 176 8.39 -18.69 0.73
N ASN A 177 9.66 -18.45 0.41
CA ASN A 177 10.12 -18.08 -0.93
C ASN A 177 9.80 -19.17 -1.98
N LEU A 178 9.57 -20.41 -1.54
CA LEU A 178 9.14 -21.52 -2.41
C LEU A 178 7.65 -21.47 -2.78
N TYR A 179 6.86 -20.70 -2.04
CA TYR A 179 5.40 -20.64 -2.15
C TYR A 179 4.88 -19.28 -2.62
N VAL A 180 5.72 -18.24 -2.62
CA VAL A 180 5.38 -16.92 -3.15
C VAL A 180 5.24 -17.00 -4.67
N ARG A 181 4.08 -16.57 -5.18
CA ARG A 181 3.81 -16.43 -6.62
C ARG A 181 4.09 -14.99 -7.05
N THR A 182 5.20 -14.76 -7.77
CA THR A 182 5.51 -13.44 -8.35
C THR A 182 4.62 -13.17 -9.56
N LEU A 183 3.57 -12.37 -9.38
CA LEU A 183 2.57 -12.10 -10.41
C LEU A 183 3.13 -11.25 -11.57
N SER A 184 4.13 -10.41 -11.32
CA SER A 184 4.77 -9.58 -12.35
C SER A 184 5.55 -10.37 -13.40
N LYS A 185 5.94 -11.61 -13.08
CA LYS A 185 6.58 -12.54 -14.04
C LYS A 185 5.57 -13.30 -14.90
N GLU A 186 4.28 -13.14 -14.62
CA GLU A 186 3.22 -13.78 -15.38
C GLU A 186 2.54 -12.75 -16.30
N GLU A 187 2.16 -13.22 -17.49
CA GLU A 187 1.39 -12.43 -18.43
C GLU A 187 0.01 -12.15 -17.84
N VAL A 188 -0.34 -10.87 -17.75
CA VAL A 188 -1.67 -10.40 -17.36
C VAL A 188 -2.47 -10.11 -18.62
N THR A 189 -3.70 -10.63 -18.67
CA THR A 189 -4.63 -10.34 -19.76
C THR A 189 -5.97 -9.90 -19.19
N VAL A 190 -6.53 -8.86 -19.81
CA VAL A 190 -7.82 -8.28 -19.40
C VAL A 190 -8.80 -8.49 -20.55
N GLU A 191 -9.91 -9.18 -20.28
CA GLU A 191 -10.98 -9.41 -21.25
C GLU A 191 -12.23 -8.63 -20.83
N HIS A 192 -12.80 -7.84 -21.74
CA HIS A 192 -14.04 -7.10 -21.49
C HIS A 192 -15.27 -7.97 -21.76
N VAL A 193 -16.22 -7.98 -20.83
CA VAL A 193 -17.52 -8.65 -20.98
C VAL A 193 -18.54 -7.63 -21.46
N ASN A 194 -19.09 -7.84 -22.66
CA ASN A 194 -20.07 -6.96 -23.30
C ASN A 194 -19.62 -5.49 -23.29
N GLU A 195 -18.48 -5.20 -23.91
CA GLU A 195 -18.06 -3.83 -24.12
C GLU A 195 -19.17 -3.03 -24.82
N SER A 196 -19.53 -1.90 -24.23
CA SER A 196 -20.60 -1.04 -24.70
C SER A 196 -20.07 0.07 -25.60
N HIS A 197 -19.06 0.82 -25.13
CA HIS A 197 -18.42 1.90 -25.86
C HIS A 197 -17.15 2.38 -25.14
N TYR A 198 -16.37 3.18 -25.87
CA TYR A 198 -15.21 3.90 -25.37
C TYR A 198 -15.49 5.41 -25.40
N ALA A 199 -15.02 6.13 -24.38
CA ALA A 199 -15.04 7.59 -24.32
C ALA A 199 -13.74 8.12 -23.72
N HIS A 200 -13.45 9.41 -23.90
CA HIS A 200 -12.26 10.04 -23.35
C HIS A 200 -12.66 11.04 -22.27
N PHE A 201 -12.00 10.95 -21.11
CA PHE A 201 -12.16 11.90 -20.03
C PHE A 201 -11.01 12.91 -20.04
N GLU A 202 -11.38 14.18 -19.93
CA GLU A 202 -10.46 15.32 -19.85
C GLU A 202 -10.79 16.15 -18.61
N GLY A 203 -10.01 15.91 -17.55
CA GLY A 203 -10.00 16.70 -16.33
C GLY A 203 -9.01 17.85 -16.41
N SER A 204 -8.79 18.50 -15.27
CA SER A 204 -7.72 19.46 -15.08
C SER A 204 -6.35 18.77 -15.15
N TRP A 205 -6.17 17.67 -14.42
CA TRP A 205 -4.88 16.96 -14.32
C TRP A 205 -4.95 15.51 -14.82
N VAL A 206 -6.13 14.90 -14.82
CA VAL A 206 -6.34 13.54 -15.34
C VAL A 206 -6.86 13.57 -16.78
N TYR A 207 -6.19 12.82 -17.65
CA TYR A 207 -6.53 12.66 -19.06
C TYR A 207 -6.45 11.17 -19.40
N VAL A 208 -7.59 10.51 -19.56
CA VAL A 208 -7.64 9.04 -19.63
C VAL A 208 -8.73 8.54 -20.56
N GLY A 209 -8.45 7.43 -21.26
CA GLY A 209 -9.49 6.67 -21.96
C GLY A 209 -10.38 5.93 -20.98
N VAL A 210 -11.66 5.73 -21.29
CA VAL A 210 -12.58 4.96 -20.47
C VAL A 210 -13.36 3.99 -21.34
N THR A 211 -13.18 2.69 -21.09
CA THR A 211 -13.91 1.62 -21.75
C THR A 211 -15.03 1.11 -20.85
N PHE A 212 -16.28 1.28 -21.29
CA PHE A 212 -17.46 0.87 -20.53
C PHE A 212 -17.90 -0.55 -20.91
N CYS A 213 -18.06 -1.42 -19.92
CA CYS A 213 -18.44 -2.82 -20.11
C CYS A 213 -19.43 -3.29 -19.03
N ASP A 214 -20.01 -4.48 -19.17
CA ASP A 214 -20.81 -5.08 -18.10
C ASP A 214 -19.92 -5.57 -16.94
N ALA A 215 -18.77 -6.15 -17.30
CA ALA A 215 -17.74 -6.67 -16.39
C ALA A 215 -16.40 -6.80 -17.15
N TYR A 216 -15.33 -7.12 -16.45
CA TYR A 216 -14.07 -7.55 -17.06
C TYR A 216 -13.50 -8.76 -16.33
N ARG A 217 -12.60 -9.48 -17.00
CA ARG A 217 -11.89 -10.63 -16.45
C ARG A 217 -10.41 -10.39 -16.46
N ILE A 218 -9.79 -10.46 -15.28
CA ILE A 218 -8.33 -10.47 -15.17
C ILE A 218 -7.89 -11.92 -15.15
N LYS A 219 -7.02 -12.28 -16.08
CA LYS A 219 -6.41 -13.60 -16.16
C LYS A 219 -4.90 -13.48 -15.96
N ILE A 220 -4.39 -14.24 -14.99
CA ILE A 220 -2.96 -14.39 -14.70
C ILE A 220 -2.66 -15.89 -14.63
N GLY A 221 -1.87 -16.37 -15.58
CA GLY A 221 -1.62 -17.80 -15.76
C GLY A 221 -2.90 -18.57 -16.11
N ILE A 222 -3.29 -19.52 -15.25
CA ILE A 222 -4.52 -20.32 -15.41
C ILE A 222 -5.72 -19.76 -14.65
N ASP A 223 -5.48 -18.82 -13.74
CA ASP A 223 -6.50 -18.27 -12.86
C ASP A 223 -7.20 -17.09 -13.53
N VAL A 224 -8.50 -16.95 -13.26
CA VAL A 224 -9.34 -15.88 -13.79
C VAL A 224 -10.22 -15.35 -12.65
N VAL A 225 -10.30 -14.04 -12.53
CA VAL A 225 -11.30 -13.34 -11.69
C VAL A 225 -12.17 -12.46 -12.57
N GLU A 226 -13.48 -12.51 -12.36
CA GLU A 226 -14.44 -11.63 -13.02
C GLU A 226 -14.87 -10.53 -12.05
N ILE A 227 -14.73 -9.27 -12.47
CA ILE A 227 -15.02 -8.09 -11.65
C ILE A 227 -16.06 -7.24 -12.38
N ASN A 228 -17.13 -6.87 -11.68
CA ASN A 228 -18.24 -6.11 -12.24
C ASN A 228 -18.63 -4.86 -11.44
N ASN A 229 -17.94 -4.62 -10.32
CA ASN A 229 -18.30 -3.62 -9.32
C ASN A 229 -17.15 -2.68 -8.95
N HIS A 230 -15.98 -2.83 -9.58
CA HIS A 230 -14.83 -1.95 -9.36
C HIS A 230 -14.18 -1.62 -10.69
N ALA A 231 -14.09 -0.34 -11.03
CA ALA A 231 -13.24 0.10 -12.12
C ALA A 231 -11.77 -0.13 -11.77
N PHE A 232 -10.90 -0.18 -12.76
CA PHE A 232 -9.46 -0.12 -12.53
C PHE A 232 -8.75 0.58 -13.69
N PHE A 233 -7.56 1.10 -13.42
CA PHE A 233 -6.69 1.73 -14.39
C PHE A 233 -5.64 0.74 -14.92
N GLU A 234 -5.49 0.66 -16.24
CA GLU A 234 -4.52 -0.24 -16.89
C GLU A 234 -3.08 0.26 -16.78
N GLY A 235 -2.86 1.52 -16.40
CA GLY A 235 -1.53 2.12 -16.28
C GLY A 235 -1.17 3.00 -17.47
N LEU A 236 -0.26 3.96 -17.25
CA LEU A 236 0.23 4.87 -18.29
C LEU A 236 0.94 4.13 -19.43
N ASP A 237 1.66 3.06 -19.11
CA ASP A 237 2.43 2.28 -20.10
C ASP A 237 1.54 1.27 -20.85
N ASN A 238 0.32 1.03 -20.38
CA ASN A 238 -0.64 0.09 -20.96
C ASN A 238 -1.87 0.81 -21.52
N GLY A 239 -1.64 1.78 -22.41
CA GLY A 239 -2.69 2.44 -23.17
C GLY A 239 -3.38 3.61 -22.44
N ASN A 240 -3.12 3.81 -21.15
CA ASN A 240 -3.71 4.88 -20.35
C ASN A 240 -5.26 4.85 -20.41
N VAL A 241 -5.82 3.69 -20.04
CA VAL A 241 -7.26 3.42 -20.09
C VAL A 241 -7.77 2.96 -18.73
N VAL A 242 -8.95 3.44 -18.36
CA VAL A 242 -9.76 2.92 -17.27
C VAL A 242 -10.79 1.94 -17.82
N ILE A 243 -10.85 0.76 -17.22
CA ILE A 243 -11.93 -0.20 -17.49
C ILE A 243 -13.04 0.05 -16.48
N MET A 244 -14.21 0.45 -16.98
CA MET A 244 -15.35 0.88 -16.18
C MET A 244 -16.50 -0.12 -16.29
N PRO A 245 -16.65 -1.07 -15.35
CA PRO A 245 -17.77 -1.99 -15.35
C PRO A 245 -19.04 -1.29 -14.86
N LYS A 246 -20.19 -1.76 -15.34
CA LYS A 246 -21.50 -1.17 -15.05
C LYS A 246 -21.83 -1.03 -13.56
N GLY A 247 -21.35 -1.94 -12.71
CA GLY A 247 -21.56 -1.89 -11.26
C GLY A 247 -20.52 -1.08 -10.50
N GLY A 248 -19.44 -0.62 -11.16
CA GLY A 248 -18.30 0.05 -10.55
C GLY A 248 -18.23 1.55 -10.82
N LEU A 249 -19.38 2.21 -10.95
CA LEU A 249 -19.50 3.64 -11.21
C LEU A 249 -19.03 4.47 -10.00
N SER A 250 -17.71 4.61 -9.87
CA SER A 250 -17.05 5.39 -8.83
C SER A 250 -15.88 6.16 -9.45
N ASP A 251 -15.64 7.33 -8.88
CA ASP A 251 -14.50 8.20 -9.13
C ASP A 251 -13.21 7.76 -8.42
N ALA A 252 -13.26 6.77 -7.51
CA ALA A 252 -12.07 6.25 -6.81
C ALA A 252 -10.94 5.79 -7.76
N VAL A 253 -11.27 5.39 -8.99
CA VAL A 253 -10.27 5.03 -10.01
C VAL A 253 -9.34 6.19 -10.38
N ILE A 254 -9.76 7.44 -10.17
CA ILE A 254 -8.91 8.63 -10.35
C ILE A 254 -7.66 8.57 -9.46
N GLU A 255 -7.78 7.99 -8.27
CA GLU A 255 -6.68 7.78 -7.31
C GLU A 255 -5.71 6.65 -7.74
N GLN A 256 -6.04 5.88 -8.78
CA GLN A 256 -5.08 4.98 -9.47
C GLN A 256 -4.33 5.71 -10.59
N VAL A 257 -4.92 6.75 -11.17
CA VAL A 257 -4.38 7.44 -12.36
C VAL A 257 -3.36 8.50 -11.98
N ALA A 258 -3.60 9.25 -10.90
CA ALA A 258 -2.77 10.39 -10.54
C ALA A 258 -2.61 10.51 -9.02
N THR A 259 -1.44 11.03 -8.61
CA THR A 259 -1.11 11.32 -7.20
C THR A 259 -1.56 12.71 -6.76
N PHE A 260 -1.93 13.57 -7.72
CA PHE A 260 -2.26 14.99 -7.53
C PHE A 260 -1.21 15.79 -6.75
N LYS A 261 0.05 15.35 -6.80
CA LYS A 261 1.18 16.10 -6.26
C LYS A 261 1.75 17.07 -7.29
N SER A 262 2.02 18.30 -6.87
CA SER A 262 2.66 19.32 -7.71
C SER A 262 4.16 19.05 -7.90
N GLU A 263 4.83 19.90 -8.67
CA GLU A 263 6.30 19.88 -8.84
C GLU A 263 7.09 20.07 -7.52
N TYR A 264 6.42 20.54 -6.45
CA TYR A 264 6.98 20.70 -5.10
C TYR A 264 6.57 19.57 -4.14
N ASP A 265 6.01 18.48 -4.64
CA ASP A 265 5.53 17.33 -3.86
C ASP A 265 4.35 17.66 -2.93
N GLU A 266 3.67 18.79 -3.19
CA GLU A 266 2.49 19.22 -2.43
C GLU A 266 1.21 18.68 -3.06
N TYR A 267 0.39 17.99 -2.27
CA TYR A 267 -0.93 17.51 -2.69
C TYR A 267 -1.88 18.67 -3.01
N GLN A 268 -2.49 18.64 -4.20
CA GLN A 268 -3.40 19.66 -4.71
C GLN A 268 -4.87 19.23 -4.55
N GLU A 269 -5.39 19.30 -3.33
CA GLU A 269 -6.76 18.89 -2.98
C GLU A 269 -7.83 19.53 -3.86
N SER A 270 -7.72 20.83 -4.16
CA SER A 270 -8.69 21.53 -5.01
C SER A 270 -8.75 21.00 -6.44
N THR A 271 -7.63 20.48 -6.94
CA THR A 271 -7.55 19.90 -8.29
C THR A 271 -8.05 18.47 -8.29
N HIS A 272 -7.74 17.71 -7.23
CA HIS A 272 -8.30 16.40 -6.99
C HIS A 272 -9.84 16.43 -6.96
N ASP A 273 -10.42 17.31 -6.13
CA ASP A 273 -11.87 17.42 -5.98
C ASP A 273 -12.56 17.85 -7.29
N ASP A 274 -11.94 18.75 -8.05
CA ASP A 274 -12.43 19.18 -9.36
C ASP A 274 -12.43 18.05 -10.38
N ASP A 275 -11.36 17.25 -10.44
CA ASP A 275 -11.27 16.10 -11.35
C ASP A 275 -12.23 14.98 -10.95
N CYS A 276 -12.38 14.69 -9.66
CA CYS A 276 -13.36 13.72 -9.17
C CYS A 276 -14.80 14.16 -9.53
N GLY A 277 -15.14 15.43 -9.32
CA GLY A 277 -16.46 15.97 -9.68
C GLY A 277 -16.73 15.96 -11.20
N LYS A 278 -15.73 16.30 -12.01
CA LYS A 278 -15.81 16.20 -13.48
C LYS A 278 -15.91 14.76 -13.95
N PHE A 279 -15.15 13.85 -13.34
CA PHE A 279 -15.17 12.43 -13.68
C PHE A 279 -16.53 11.82 -13.35
N PHE A 280 -17.09 12.11 -12.17
CA PHE A 280 -18.45 11.71 -11.82
C PHE A 280 -19.48 12.20 -12.85
N SER A 281 -19.40 13.48 -13.25
CA SER A 281 -20.28 14.04 -14.29
C SER A 281 -20.11 13.33 -15.64
N PHE A 282 -18.87 12.98 -16.00
CA PHE A 282 -18.55 12.18 -17.18
C PHE A 282 -19.16 10.77 -17.09
N LEU A 283 -19.11 10.10 -15.93
CA LEU A 283 -19.73 8.78 -15.75
C LEU A 283 -21.25 8.86 -15.95
N VAL A 284 -21.92 9.86 -15.38
CA VAL A 284 -23.37 10.05 -15.56
C VAL A 284 -23.69 10.27 -17.04
N ALA A 285 -22.94 11.13 -17.73
CA ALA A 285 -23.16 11.43 -19.15
C ALA A 285 -23.04 10.19 -20.06
N ASN A 286 -22.18 9.23 -19.70
CA ASN A 286 -21.95 8.01 -20.49
C ASN A 286 -22.81 6.82 -20.06
N THR A 287 -23.48 6.87 -18.90
CA THR A 287 -24.22 5.72 -18.35
C THR A 287 -25.71 5.96 -18.11
N ALA A 288 -26.13 7.23 -17.97
CA ALA A 288 -27.53 7.55 -17.69
C ALA A 288 -28.44 7.22 -18.87
N LYS A 289 -29.54 6.50 -18.57
CA LYS A 289 -30.56 6.12 -19.56
C LYS A 289 -31.79 7.02 -19.53
N ASP A 290 -32.05 7.63 -18.37
CA ASP A 290 -33.16 8.55 -18.13
C ASP A 290 -32.60 9.94 -17.76
N PRO A 291 -32.97 11.01 -18.50
CA PRO A 291 -32.58 12.38 -18.17
C PRO A 291 -32.97 12.79 -16.74
N ALA A 292 -34.07 12.29 -16.19
CA ALA A 292 -34.47 12.63 -14.82
C ALA A 292 -33.51 12.05 -13.78
N ASP A 293 -33.09 10.80 -13.97
CA ASP A 293 -32.08 10.14 -13.13
C ASP A 293 -30.70 10.80 -13.30
N ALA A 294 -30.35 11.25 -14.51
CA ALA A 294 -29.10 11.98 -14.75
C ALA A 294 -29.07 13.30 -13.96
N VAL A 295 -30.13 14.11 -14.07
CA VAL A 295 -30.26 15.36 -13.31
C VAL A 295 -30.20 15.08 -11.81
N ARG A 296 -30.91 14.05 -11.33
CA ARG A 296 -30.89 13.69 -9.92
C ARG A 296 -29.49 13.37 -9.40
N GLN A 297 -28.68 12.67 -10.20
CA GLN A 297 -27.31 12.32 -9.83
C GLN A 297 -26.37 13.53 -9.85
N LEU A 298 -26.55 14.45 -10.81
CA LEU A 298 -25.71 15.64 -10.96
C LEU A 298 -26.05 16.77 -9.98
N LEU A 299 -27.20 16.73 -9.32
CA LEU A 299 -27.58 17.74 -8.34
C LEU A 299 -26.71 17.61 -7.07
N PRO A 300 -26.20 18.72 -6.52
CA PRO A 300 -25.43 18.69 -5.28
C PRO A 300 -26.33 18.34 -4.08
N GLU A 301 -25.70 18.01 -2.96
CA GLU A 301 -26.43 17.95 -1.70
C GLU A 301 -26.86 19.34 -1.22
N PHE A 302 -28.12 19.46 -0.81
CA PHE A 302 -28.70 20.72 -0.34
C PHE A 302 -28.79 20.83 1.19
N THR A 303 -28.07 19.98 1.94
CA THR A 303 -28.16 19.87 3.41
C THR A 303 -27.89 21.19 4.14
N GLY A 304 -27.08 22.07 3.57
CA GLY A 304 -26.80 23.42 4.09
C GLY A 304 -27.90 24.47 3.83
N CYS A 305 -28.99 24.14 3.13
CA CYS A 305 -30.01 25.10 2.72
C CYS A 305 -31.44 24.64 3.09
N PRO A 306 -31.86 24.80 4.36
CA PRO A 306 -33.15 24.32 4.84
C PRO A 306 -34.38 24.88 4.12
N SER A 307 -34.26 26.04 3.46
CA SER A 307 -35.35 26.64 2.68
C SER A 307 -35.76 25.78 1.47
N LEU A 308 -34.90 24.86 1.02
CA LEU A 308 -35.17 23.92 -0.08
C LEU A 308 -35.85 22.63 0.39
N PHE A 309 -35.90 22.35 1.70
CA PHE A 309 -36.37 21.07 2.22
C PHE A 309 -37.85 20.85 1.93
N GLY A 310 -38.16 19.70 1.33
CA GLY A 310 -39.53 19.32 0.94
C GLY A 310 -40.15 20.18 -0.16
N LYS A 311 -39.36 20.99 -0.86
CA LYS A 311 -39.82 21.80 -2.00
C LYS A 311 -39.63 21.06 -3.31
N SER A 312 -40.51 21.36 -4.26
CA SER A 312 -40.43 20.85 -5.63
C SER A 312 -40.12 22.01 -6.58
N PHE A 313 -39.29 21.73 -7.57
CA PHE A 313 -38.89 22.71 -8.57
C PHE A 313 -39.03 22.10 -9.97
N VAL A 314 -39.42 22.94 -10.94
CA VAL A 314 -39.25 22.65 -12.37
C VAL A 314 -37.99 23.36 -12.82
N VAL A 315 -37.05 22.59 -13.34
CA VAL A 315 -35.79 23.08 -13.91
C VAL A 315 -35.85 22.89 -15.42
N THR A 316 -35.60 23.96 -16.17
CA THR A 316 -35.45 23.91 -17.62
C THR A 316 -33.97 24.06 -17.94
N ILE A 317 -33.41 23.09 -18.66
CA ILE A 317 -32.04 23.15 -19.19
C ILE A 317 -32.14 23.57 -20.66
N ASP A 318 -31.31 24.54 -21.08
CA ASP A 318 -31.26 25.00 -22.47
C ASP A 318 -30.47 24.04 -23.38
N ASP A 319 -30.39 24.41 -24.67
CA ASP A 319 -29.71 23.66 -25.72
C ASP A 319 -28.18 23.63 -25.59
N VAL A 320 -27.62 24.41 -24.67
CA VAL A 320 -26.19 24.42 -24.32
C VAL A 320 -25.91 23.85 -22.93
N GLY A 321 -26.90 23.22 -22.30
CA GLY A 321 -26.73 22.51 -21.03
C GLY A 321 -26.76 23.40 -19.78
N LYS A 322 -27.18 24.68 -19.89
CA LYS A 322 -27.30 25.60 -18.75
C LYS A 322 -28.72 25.64 -18.20
N VAL A 323 -28.85 25.93 -16.91
CA VAL A 323 -30.16 26.16 -16.28
C VAL A 323 -30.75 27.46 -16.82
N ALA A 324 -31.75 27.35 -17.67
CA ALA A 324 -32.47 28.48 -18.26
C ALA A 324 -33.47 29.10 -17.28
N SER A 325 -34.14 28.27 -16.48
CA SER A 325 -35.11 28.71 -15.47
C SER A 325 -35.32 27.68 -14.38
N THR A 326 -35.57 28.15 -13.15
CA THR A 326 -36.00 27.33 -12.00
C THR A 326 -37.26 27.95 -11.40
N THR A 327 -38.35 27.19 -11.32
CA THR A 327 -39.62 27.65 -10.75
C THR A 327 -40.09 26.69 -9.66
N ALA A 328 -40.49 27.22 -8.50
CA ALA A 328 -41.05 26.41 -7.42
C ALA A 328 -42.50 25.98 -7.74
N VAL A 329 -42.84 24.74 -7.39
CA VAL A 329 -44.18 24.14 -7.60
C VAL A 329 -45.03 24.19 -6.33
#